data_AF-A0A1V5QW93-F1
#
_entry.id   AF-A0A1V5QW93-F1
#
_cell.length_a   1.000
_cell.length_b   1.000
_cell.length_c   1.000
_cell.angle_alpha   90.00
_cell.angle_beta   90.00
_cell.angle_gamma   90.00
#
_symmetry.space_group_name_H-M   'P 1'
#
loop_
_entity.id
_entity.type
_entity.pdbx_description
1 polymer ?
#
loop_
_entity_poly.entity_id
_entity_poly.type
_entity_poly.pdbx_seq_one_letter_code
_entity_poly.pdbx_strand_id
1 'polypeptide(L)'
;MTSEQAKKFIAGYPGAKNFVKPSHLEDLSPLLECHVEAIVCRKDEFHDISGAYMPRKETLDKFAQACGISYNPTAETTRKEGSSCYVGSAQGMVMGPDGKQIMGPICEYEFDVEVRLEELKLKGKTAWNNGSKSTRPYTDQELAAERIQLMKVGRMRANTGARNRATIAILGMQTGFKNLFDKNASDHTTVTFLFSRIIVNAKNEMVLNRMLDNIAGPTQALFGSAPVAAISGRTDTAELPMRNATPAGDDFDDFPADPPADDERVARLVAAISEWTLSDDQRIAKRAQAIIDRGESNPDVLEPSLALLCYLGNGGRTGANVCIQALDDAPDVANLKALVEKVNKAKAS
;
A
#
# COMPACT_ATOMS: atom_id res chain seq x y z
N MET A 1 -12.38 -8.25 -24.06
CA MET A 1 -13.42 -9.19 -24.57
C MET A 1 -14.44 -8.40 -25.37
N THR A 2 -15.07 -9.02 -26.39
CA THR A 2 -16.22 -8.41 -27.08
C THR A 2 -17.50 -8.49 -26.22
N SER A 3 -18.52 -7.70 -26.54
CA SER A 3 -19.83 -7.74 -25.85
C SER A 3 -20.42 -9.16 -25.82
N GLU A 4 -20.39 -9.88 -26.95
CA GLU A 4 -20.89 -11.26 -27.03
C GLU A 4 -20.11 -12.23 -26.16
N GLN A 5 -18.78 -12.11 -26.13
CA GLN A 5 -17.91 -12.94 -25.29
C GLN A 5 -18.19 -12.69 -23.80
N ALA A 6 -18.36 -11.42 -23.41
CA ALA A 6 -18.71 -11.05 -22.05
C ALA A 6 -20.08 -11.61 -21.64
N LYS A 7 -21.10 -11.50 -22.50
CA LYS A 7 -22.43 -12.09 -22.26
C LYS A 7 -22.39 -13.61 -22.12
N LYS A 8 -21.62 -14.30 -22.98
CA LYS A 8 -21.41 -15.76 -22.88
C LYS A 8 -20.70 -16.14 -21.58
N PHE A 9 -19.69 -15.36 -21.17
CA PHE A 9 -18.99 -15.58 -19.91
C PHE A 9 -19.94 -15.46 -18.71
N ILE A 10 -20.73 -14.39 -18.64
CA ILE A 10 -21.70 -14.14 -17.57
C ILE A 10 -22.73 -15.29 -17.50
N ALA A 11 -23.22 -15.76 -18.64
CA ALA A 11 -24.17 -16.87 -18.72
C ALA A 11 -23.62 -18.19 -18.13
N GLY A 12 -22.29 -18.35 -18.06
CA GLY A 12 -21.63 -19.48 -17.40
C GLY A 12 -21.77 -19.49 -15.87
N TYR A 13 -22.25 -18.40 -15.26
CA TYR A 13 -22.37 -18.24 -13.80
C TYR A 13 -23.79 -17.84 -13.38
N PRO A 14 -24.82 -18.68 -13.60
CA PRO A 14 -26.22 -18.33 -13.37
C PRO A 14 -26.58 -18.02 -11.91
N GLY A 15 -25.79 -18.49 -10.94
CA GLY A 15 -25.97 -18.23 -9.51
C GLY A 15 -25.11 -17.10 -8.93
N ALA A 16 -24.28 -16.44 -9.75
CA ALA A 16 -23.36 -15.43 -9.26
C ALA A 16 -24.06 -14.08 -8.98
N LYS A 17 -23.53 -13.33 -8.01
CA LYS A 17 -23.93 -11.95 -7.77
C LYS A 17 -23.31 -11.06 -8.85
N ASN A 18 -24.16 -10.50 -9.71
CA ASN A 18 -23.71 -9.78 -10.89
C ASN A 18 -23.58 -8.27 -10.62
N PHE A 19 -22.36 -7.76 -10.73
CA PHE A 19 -22.00 -6.34 -10.66
C PHE A 19 -21.34 -5.86 -11.96
N VAL A 20 -21.57 -6.57 -13.08
CA VAL A 20 -21.17 -6.10 -14.41
C VAL A 20 -22.03 -4.90 -14.80
N LYS A 21 -21.38 -3.78 -15.14
CA LYS A 21 -22.09 -2.57 -15.54
C LYS A 21 -22.66 -2.75 -16.95
N PRO A 22 -23.96 -2.47 -17.20
CA PRO A 22 -24.55 -2.61 -18.53
C PRO A 22 -23.80 -1.82 -19.61
N SER A 23 -23.33 -0.61 -19.27
CA SER A 23 -22.53 0.24 -20.16
C SER A 23 -21.19 -0.37 -20.58
N HIS A 24 -20.66 -1.35 -19.85
CA HIS A 24 -19.46 -2.07 -20.25
C HIS A 24 -19.73 -3.16 -21.30
N LEU A 25 -21.00 -3.51 -21.52
CA LEU A 25 -21.45 -4.51 -22.49
C LEU A 25 -21.94 -3.86 -23.79
N GLU A 26 -21.89 -2.55 -23.90
CA GLU A 26 -22.20 -1.79 -25.12
C GLU A 26 -21.00 -1.79 -26.08
N ASP A 27 -21.18 -1.19 -27.25
CA ASP A 27 -20.11 -1.03 -28.23
C ASP A 27 -19.07 -0.03 -27.72
N LEU A 28 -17.92 -0.55 -27.31
CA LEU A 28 -16.79 0.24 -26.83
C LEU A 28 -15.96 0.77 -28.00
N SER A 29 -15.20 1.84 -27.73
CA SER A 29 -14.14 2.28 -28.65
C SER A 29 -13.21 1.11 -29.02
N PRO A 30 -12.71 1.00 -30.27
CA PRO A 30 -11.79 -0.07 -30.68
C PRO A 30 -10.49 -0.17 -29.87
N LEU A 31 -10.14 0.90 -29.16
CA LEU A 31 -8.97 1.00 -28.29
C LEU A 31 -9.23 0.41 -26.89
N LEU A 32 -10.47 0.08 -26.57
CA LEU A 32 -10.91 -0.36 -25.26
C LEU A 32 -11.55 -1.75 -25.36
N GLU A 33 -11.48 -2.51 -24.29
CA GLU A 33 -12.19 -3.77 -24.18
C GLU A 33 -12.78 -3.96 -22.77
N CYS A 34 -13.89 -4.68 -22.71
CA CYS A 34 -14.45 -5.11 -21.44
C CYS A 34 -13.68 -6.33 -20.93
N HIS A 35 -13.28 -6.30 -19.66
CA HIS A 35 -12.78 -7.46 -18.93
C HIS A 35 -13.78 -7.81 -17.83
N VAL A 36 -14.30 -9.03 -17.86
CA VAL A 36 -15.20 -9.57 -16.84
C VAL A 36 -14.44 -10.57 -16.00
N GLU A 37 -14.53 -10.45 -14.68
CA GLU A 37 -13.82 -11.31 -13.73
C GLU A 37 -14.81 -11.96 -12.76
N ALA A 38 -14.64 -13.26 -12.53
CA ALA A 38 -15.42 -14.03 -11.58
C ALA A 38 -14.61 -14.24 -10.29
N ILE A 39 -15.04 -13.62 -9.20
CA ILE A 39 -14.41 -13.71 -7.89
C ILE A 39 -15.20 -14.69 -7.02
N VAL A 40 -14.55 -15.76 -6.57
CA VAL A 40 -15.14 -16.74 -5.64
C VAL A 40 -14.75 -16.34 -4.22
N CYS A 41 -15.74 -16.11 -3.37
CA CYS A 41 -15.55 -15.75 -1.97
C CYS A 41 -16.14 -16.81 -1.05
N ARG A 42 -15.44 -17.12 0.04
CA ARG A 42 -15.90 -18.00 1.11
C ARG A 42 -16.73 -17.25 2.15
N LYS A 43 -17.48 -17.97 2.98
CA LYS A 43 -18.30 -17.39 4.06
C LYS A 43 -17.45 -16.67 5.12
N ASP A 44 -16.29 -17.20 5.46
CA ASP A 44 -15.35 -16.61 6.43
C ASP A 44 -14.79 -15.25 6.01
N GLU A 45 -14.79 -14.94 4.70
CA GLU A 45 -14.43 -13.65 4.12
C GLU A 45 -15.46 -12.53 4.39
N PHE A 46 -16.56 -12.83 5.08
CA PHE A 46 -17.59 -11.87 5.45
C PHE A 46 -17.72 -11.76 6.98
N HIS A 47 -18.07 -10.56 7.44
CA HIS A 47 -18.58 -10.34 8.79
C HIS A 47 -20.09 -10.62 8.80
N ASP A 48 -20.52 -11.58 9.63
CA ASP A 48 -21.94 -11.80 9.88
C ASP A 48 -22.42 -10.82 10.97
N ILE A 49 -23.23 -9.84 10.56
CA ILE A 49 -23.85 -8.88 11.47
C ILE A 49 -25.35 -9.12 11.44
N SER A 50 -25.83 -9.95 12.37
CA SER A 50 -27.25 -10.28 12.53
C SER A 50 -27.91 -10.82 11.24
N GLY A 51 -27.21 -11.67 10.49
CA GLY A 51 -27.69 -12.26 9.24
C GLY A 51 -27.47 -11.40 8.00
N ALA A 52 -26.82 -10.24 8.13
CA ALA A 52 -26.29 -9.47 7.01
C ALA A 52 -24.78 -9.72 6.88
N TYR A 53 -24.37 -10.33 5.77
CA TYR A 53 -22.98 -10.61 5.46
C TYR A 53 -22.31 -9.38 4.85
N MET A 54 -21.44 -8.72 5.59
CA MET A 54 -20.64 -7.58 5.11
C MET A 54 -19.26 -8.06 4.68
N PRO A 55 -18.80 -7.76 3.44
CA PRO A 55 -17.48 -8.19 3.01
C PRO A 55 -16.40 -7.57 3.90
N ARG A 56 -15.38 -8.37 4.24
CA ARG A 56 -14.20 -7.87 4.94
C ARG A 56 -13.40 -6.92 4.04
N LYS A 57 -12.46 -6.19 4.64
CA LYS A 57 -11.60 -5.24 3.92
C LYS A 57 -10.88 -5.94 2.75
N GLU A 58 -10.28 -7.09 2.99
CA GLU A 58 -9.51 -7.83 1.99
C GLU A 58 -10.40 -8.26 0.81
N THR A 59 -11.66 -8.58 1.07
CA THR A 59 -12.65 -8.95 0.07
C THR A 59 -13.12 -7.73 -0.73
N LEU A 60 -13.33 -6.59 -0.07
CA LEU A 60 -13.63 -5.32 -0.75
C LEU A 60 -12.46 -4.86 -1.63
N ASP A 61 -11.23 -5.03 -1.17
CA ASP A 61 -10.03 -4.72 -1.96
C ASP A 61 -9.95 -5.59 -3.23
N LYS A 62 -10.26 -6.90 -3.12
CA LYS A 62 -10.40 -7.79 -4.30
C LYS A 62 -11.47 -7.30 -5.27
N PHE A 63 -12.64 -6.90 -4.76
CA PHE A 63 -13.74 -6.38 -5.58
C PHE A 63 -13.35 -5.08 -6.30
N ALA A 64 -12.65 -4.19 -5.59
CA ALA A 64 -12.14 -2.95 -6.14
C ALA A 64 -11.15 -3.21 -7.28
N GLN A 65 -10.21 -4.13 -7.08
CA GLN A 65 -9.23 -4.51 -8.12
C GLN A 65 -9.90 -5.14 -9.36
N ALA A 66 -10.87 -6.04 -9.15
CA ALA A 66 -11.61 -6.67 -10.24
C ALA A 66 -12.41 -5.65 -11.08
N CYS A 67 -12.90 -4.58 -10.44
CA CYS A 67 -13.58 -3.47 -11.11
C CYS A 67 -12.66 -2.35 -11.61
N GLY A 68 -11.35 -2.44 -11.37
CA GLY A 68 -10.41 -1.39 -11.75
C GLY A 68 -10.67 -0.06 -11.04
N ILE A 69 -11.12 -0.10 -9.79
CA ILE A 69 -11.31 1.10 -8.97
C ILE A 69 -9.95 1.66 -8.57
N SER A 70 -9.75 2.94 -8.82
CA SER A 70 -8.69 3.74 -8.23
C SER A 70 -9.29 4.82 -7.34
N TYR A 71 -8.47 5.51 -6.56
CA TYR A 71 -8.92 6.56 -5.65
C TYR A 71 -8.38 7.92 -6.09
N ASN A 72 -9.23 8.94 -6.01
CA ASN A 72 -8.84 10.30 -6.36
C ASN A 72 -7.88 10.86 -5.29
N PRO A 73 -6.60 11.14 -5.61
CA PRO A 73 -5.63 11.61 -4.62
C PRO A 73 -5.97 12.98 -4.05
N THR A 74 -6.77 13.80 -4.73
CA THR A 74 -7.15 15.13 -4.23
C THR A 74 -8.30 15.09 -3.22
N ALA A 75 -9.18 14.09 -3.33
CA ALA A 75 -10.29 13.89 -2.40
C ALA A 75 -9.90 12.98 -1.22
N GLU A 76 -8.79 12.26 -1.35
CA GLU A 76 -8.32 11.33 -0.34
C GLU A 76 -7.56 12.04 0.78
N THR A 77 -8.26 12.33 1.86
CA THR A 77 -7.71 13.08 2.99
C THR A 77 -8.16 12.49 4.32
N THR A 78 -7.48 12.87 5.40
CA THR A 78 -7.96 12.55 6.75
C THR A 78 -7.73 13.75 7.64
N ARG A 79 -8.79 14.17 8.33
CA ARG A 79 -8.75 15.25 9.30
C ARG A 79 -9.05 14.74 10.69
N LYS A 80 -8.59 15.48 11.69
CA LYS A 80 -8.90 15.22 13.09
C LYS A 80 -9.95 16.24 13.53
N GLU A 81 -11.04 15.77 14.10
CA GLU A 81 -12.09 16.60 14.68
C GLU A 81 -12.08 16.39 16.20
N GLY A 82 -11.79 17.44 16.96
CA GLY A 82 -11.62 17.33 18.41
C GLY A 82 -10.40 16.50 18.82
N SER A 83 -10.47 15.89 20.01
CA SER A 83 -9.32 15.20 20.63
C SER A 83 -9.21 13.72 20.26
N SER A 84 -10.32 13.05 19.98
CA SER A 84 -10.43 11.59 19.78
C SER A 84 -11.03 11.15 18.45
N CYS A 85 -11.56 12.07 17.64
CA CYS A 85 -12.28 11.73 16.41
C CYS A 85 -11.44 12.01 15.16
N TYR A 86 -11.48 11.04 14.23
CA TYR A 86 -10.81 11.10 12.94
C TYR A 86 -11.85 10.91 11.83
N VAL A 87 -11.85 11.82 10.85
CA VAL A 87 -12.74 11.74 9.69
C VAL A 87 -11.89 11.53 8.43
N GLY A 88 -12.07 10.39 7.78
CA GLY A 88 -11.50 10.09 6.47
C GLY A 88 -12.45 10.50 5.37
N SER A 89 -11.90 10.99 4.26
CA SER A 89 -12.63 11.27 3.01
C SER A 89 -11.97 10.50 1.87
N ALA A 90 -12.77 9.90 0.99
CA ALA A 90 -12.30 9.22 -0.20
C ALA A 90 -13.30 9.31 -1.35
N GLN A 91 -12.81 9.30 -2.58
CA GLN A 91 -13.62 9.25 -3.79
C GLN A 91 -13.09 8.16 -4.72
N GLY A 92 -13.94 7.21 -5.09
CA GLY A 92 -13.61 6.16 -6.05
C GLY A 92 -13.64 6.70 -7.47
N MET A 93 -12.81 6.13 -8.34
CA MET A 93 -12.76 6.41 -9.78
C MET A 93 -12.71 5.10 -10.55
N VAL A 94 -13.39 5.04 -11.69
CA VAL A 94 -13.33 3.89 -12.61
C VAL A 94 -13.26 4.39 -14.04
N MET A 95 -12.62 3.62 -14.93
CA MET A 95 -12.63 3.93 -16.35
C MET A 95 -14.02 3.66 -16.95
N GLY A 96 -14.60 4.67 -17.58
CA GLY A 96 -15.83 4.60 -18.33
C GLY A 96 -15.66 3.96 -19.71
N PRO A 97 -16.79 3.70 -20.42
CA PRO A 97 -16.77 3.10 -21.76
C PRO A 97 -16.14 4.01 -22.82
N ASP A 98 -16.06 5.32 -22.56
CA ASP A 98 -15.39 6.32 -23.39
C ASP A 98 -13.89 6.47 -23.07
N GLY A 99 -13.37 5.70 -22.10
CA GLY A 99 -11.99 5.77 -21.63
C GLY A 99 -11.71 6.90 -20.64
N LYS A 100 -12.71 7.73 -20.31
CA LYS A 100 -12.55 8.77 -19.28
C LYS A 100 -12.78 8.21 -17.89
N GLN A 101 -12.22 8.87 -16.88
CA GLN A 101 -12.47 8.50 -15.49
C GLN A 101 -13.86 8.99 -15.07
N ILE A 102 -14.69 8.05 -14.61
CA ILE A 102 -15.95 8.32 -13.95
C ILE A 102 -15.68 8.36 -12.45
N MET A 103 -15.99 9.50 -11.83
CA MET A 103 -15.82 9.69 -10.39
C MET A 103 -17.12 9.34 -9.66
N GLY A 104 -16.98 8.61 -8.55
CA GLY A 104 -18.06 8.39 -7.60
C GLY A 104 -18.29 9.60 -6.69
N PRO A 105 -19.25 9.51 -5.76
CA PRO A 105 -19.41 10.52 -4.72
C PRO A 105 -18.22 10.52 -3.74
N ILE A 106 -17.92 11.68 -3.16
CA ILE A 106 -17.01 11.77 -2.02
C ILE A 106 -17.70 11.14 -0.81
N CYS A 107 -17.06 10.17 -0.19
CA CYS A 107 -17.57 9.44 0.96
C CYS A 107 -16.72 9.75 2.19
N GLU A 108 -17.37 10.14 3.28
CA GLU A 108 -16.71 10.32 4.57
C GLU A 108 -16.96 9.13 5.51
N TYR A 109 -16.00 8.89 6.39
CA TYR A 109 -16.14 7.91 7.47
C TYR A 109 -15.51 8.45 8.76
N GLU A 110 -16.30 8.38 9.82
CA GLU A 110 -15.92 8.82 11.16
C GLU A 110 -15.42 7.65 12.02
N PHE A 111 -14.28 7.86 12.66
CA PHE A 111 -13.71 6.97 13.66
C PHE A 111 -13.44 7.75 14.95
N ASP A 112 -14.37 7.67 15.90
CA ASP A 112 -14.19 8.21 17.25
C ASP A 112 -13.65 7.14 18.20
N VAL A 113 -12.47 7.39 18.76
CA VAL A 113 -11.81 6.50 19.71
C VAL A 113 -12.63 6.30 20.98
N GLU A 114 -13.28 7.33 21.51
CA GLU A 114 -14.03 7.22 22.77
C GLU A 114 -15.26 6.32 22.59
N VAL A 115 -16.02 6.52 21.50
CA VAL A 115 -17.15 5.65 21.16
C VAL A 115 -16.70 4.20 21.01
N ARG A 116 -15.57 3.95 20.35
CA ARG A 116 -15.02 2.58 20.21
C ARG A 116 -14.54 2.00 21.53
N LEU A 117 -14.01 2.82 22.43
CA LEU A 117 -13.60 2.40 23.75
C LEU A 117 -14.81 2.00 24.61
N GLU A 118 -15.91 2.75 24.51
CA GLU A 118 -17.18 2.41 25.16
C GLU A 118 -17.76 1.11 24.61
N GLU A 119 -17.72 0.90 23.30
CA GLU A 119 -18.11 -0.38 22.68
C GLU A 119 -17.27 -1.56 23.21
N LEU A 120 -15.95 -1.38 23.38
CA LEU A 120 -15.06 -2.41 23.96
C LEU A 120 -15.41 -2.68 25.42
N LYS A 121 -15.70 -1.63 26.20
CA LYS A 121 -16.12 -1.76 27.60
C LYS A 121 -17.41 -2.56 27.73
N LEU A 122 -18.38 -2.34 26.84
CA LEU A 122 -19.66 -3.08 26.81
C LEU A 122 -19.49 -4.53 26.35
N LYS A 123 -18.66 -4.78 25.33
CA LYS A 123 -18.42 -6.14 24.81
C LYS A 123 -17.57 -7.00 25.75
N GLY A 124 -16.76 -6.38 26.60
CA GLY A 124 -15.83 -7.05 27.49
C GLY A 124 -14.64 -7.67 26.76
N LYS A 125 -13.62 -8.04 27.54
CA LYS A 125 -12.39 -8.66 27.04
C LYS A 125 -12.58 -10.18 26.98
N THR A 126 -12.23 -10.76 25.83
CA THR A 126 -12.13 -12.21 25.70
C THR A 126 -10.99 -12.73 26.59
N ALA A 127 -11.30 -13.69 27.46
CA ALA A 127 -10.36 -14.39 28.32
C ALA A 127 -10.49 -15.89 28.13
N TRP A 128 -9.36 -16.58 27.99
CA TRP A 128 -9.31 -18.04 27.89
C TRP A 128 -9.05 -18.64 29.26
N ASN A 129 -10.06 -19.32 29.80
CA ASN A 129 -9.95 -20.02 31.09
C ASN A 129 -10.08 -21.53 30.84
N ASN A 130 -9.02 -22.29 31.15
CA ASN A 130 -8.98 -23.75 31.02
C ASN A 130 -9.51 -24.26 29.65
N GLY A 131 -9.09 -23.64 28.55
CA GLY A 131 -9.52 -23.99 27.20
C GLY A 131 -10.92 -23.52 26.79
N SER A 132 -11.67 -22.89 27.70
CA SER A 132 -12.98 -22.28 27.42
C SER A 132 -12.84 -20.77 27.21
N LYS A 133 -13.52 -20.26 26.17
CA LYS A 133 -13.59 -18.83 25.87
C LYS A 133 -14.64 -18.19 26.78
N SER A 134 -14.21 -17.27 27.63
CA SER A 134 -15.07 -16.47 28.52
C SER A 134 -14.91 -14.99 28.23
N THR A 135 -15.86 -14.18 28.72
CA THR A 135 -15.80 -12.72 28.61
C THR A 135 -15.72 -12.14 30.01
N ARG A 136 -14.77 -11.23 30.24
CA ARG A 136 -14.62 -10.50 31.50
C ARG A 136 -14.63 -8.99 31.26
N PRO A 137 -14.95 -8.16 32.27
CA PRO A 137 -14.77 -6.73 32.14
C PRO A 137 -13.29 -6.37 31.89
N TYR A 138 -13.07 -5.30 31.14
CA TYR A 138 -11.76 -4.67 31.05
C TYR A 138 -11.42 -3.99 32.38
N THR A 139 -10.13 -4.01 32.75
CA THR A 139 -9.61 -3.15 33.82
C THR A 139 -9.33 -1.74 33.28
N ASP A 140 -9.27 -0.74 34.16
CA ASP A 140 -9.00 0.65 33.75
C ASP A 140 -7.64 0.80 33.05
N GLN A 141 -6.62 0.08 33.50
CA GLN A 141 -5.30 0.06 32.84
C GLN A 141 -5.36 -0.54 31.44
N GLU A 142 -6.15 -1.60 31.24
CA GLU A 142 -6.33 -2.20 29.92
C GLU A 142 -7.12 -1.27 28.99
N LEU A 143 -8.16 -0.59 29.48
CA LEU A 143 -8.88 0.42 28.69
C LEU A 143 -7.96 1.57 28.30
N ALA A 144 -7.11 2.06 29.21
CA ALA A 144 -6.14 3.11 28.89
C ALA A 144 -5.16 2.66 27.78
N ALA A 145 -4.69 1.41 27.82
CA ALA A 145 -3.83 0.85 26.78
C ALA A 145 -4.56 0.72 25.43
N GLU A 146 -5.80 0.21 25.42
CA GLU A 146 -6.63 0.11 24.20
C GLU A 146 -6.90 1.48 23.60
N ARG A 147 -7.17 2.50 24.43
CA ARG A 147 -7.35 3.88 23.97
C ARG A 147 -6.14 4.38 23.20
N ILE A 148 -4.93 4.16 23.72
CA ILE A 148 -3.68 4.55 23.02
C ILE A 148 -3.55 3.79 21.70
N GLN A 149 -3.87 2.49 21.66
CA GLN A 149 -3.83 1.71 20.43
C GLN A 149 -4.83 2.21 19.38
N LEU A 150 -6.07 2.50 19.79
CA LEU A 150 -7.10 3.06 18.93
C LEU A 150 -6.71 4.44 18.39
N MET A 151 -6.09 5.30 19.21
CA MET A 151 -5.55 6.58 18.76
C MET A 151 -4.45 6.41 17.70
N LYS A 152 -3.54 5.43 17.87
CA LYS A 152 -2.47 5.14 16.90
C LYS A 152 -3.03 4.74 15.53
N VAL A 153 -4.08 3.92 15.51
CA VAL A 153 -4.67 3.41 14.26
C VAL A 153 -5.84 4.26 13.74
N GLY A 154 -6.31 5.25 14.51
CA GLY A 154 -7.55 5.98 14.24
C GLY A 154 -7.58 6.64 12.87
N ARG A 155 -6.49 7.32 12.49
CA ARG A 155 -6.34 7.94 11.16
C ARG A 155 -6.43 6.90 10.04
N MET A 156 -5.72 5.78 10.17
CA MET A 156 -5.72 4.70 9.18
C MET A 156 -7.10 4.04 9.06
N ARG A 157 -7.80 3.83 10.18
CA ARG A 157 -9.16 3.28 10.23
C ARG A 157 -10.16 4.23 9.58
N ALA A 158 -10.03 5.53 9.82
CA ALA A 158 -10.89 6.54 9.22
C ALA A 158 -10.76 6.56 7.69
N ASN A 159 -9.52 6.59 7.18
CA ASN A 159 -9.25 6.52 5.74
C ASN A 159 -9.78 5.19 5.13
N THR A 160 -9.46 4.05 5.74
CA THR A 160 -9.90 2.73 5.25
C THR A 160 -11.44 2.65 5.20
N GLY A 161 -12.13 3.16 6.21
CA GLY A 161 -13.59 3.21 6.23
C GLY A 161 -14.17 4.07 5.10
N ALA A 162 -13.54 5.21 4.80
CA ALA A 162 -13.94 6.09 3.71
C ALA A 162 -13.73 5.42 2.34
N ARG A 163 -12.56 4.79 2.12
CA ARG A 163 -12.28 4.01 0.90
C ARG A 163 -13.28 2.88 0.68
N ASN A 164 -13.61 2.13 1.74
CA ASN A 164 -14.60 1.05 1.67
C ASN A 164 -15.98 1.59 1.26
N ARG A 165 -16.41 2.73 1.82
CA ARG A 165 -17.67 3.39 1.43
C ARG A 165 -17.64 3.85 -0.02
N ALA A 166 -16.55 4.48 -0.46
CA ALA A 166 -16.38 4.95 -1.83
C ALA A 166 -16.42 3.78 -2.85
N THR A 167 -15.75 2.67 -2.53
CA THR A 167 -15.78 1.43 -3.31
C THR A 167 -17.18 0.88 -3.44
N ILE A 168 -17.92 0.73 -2.32
CA ILE A 168 -19.29 0.24 -2.35
C ILE A 168 -20.18 1.17 -3.19
N ALA A 169 -20.01 2.50 -3.05
CA ALA A 169 -20.79 3.49 -3.79
C ALA A 169 -20.56 3.41 -5.30
N ILE A 170 -19.29 3.33 -5.76
CA ILE A 170 -18.99 3.30 -7.20
C ILE A 170 -19.28 1.94 -7.85
N LEU A 171 -19.27 0.86 -7.07
CA LEU A 171 -19.75 -0.46 -7.48
C LEU A 171 -21.27 -0.54 -7.55
N GLY A 172 -22.01 0.38 -6.91
CA GLY A 172 -23.45 0.25 -6.73
C GLY A 172 -23.83 -0.98 -5.89
N MET A 173 -22.93 -1.39 -4.99
CA MET A 173 -23.11 -2.58 -4.17
C MET A 173 -23.85 -2.21 -2.88
N GLN A 174 -24.61 -3.16 -2.34
CA GLN A 174 -25.14 -3.03 -0.98
C GLN A 174 -24.06 -3.25 0.07
N THR A 175 -24.14 -2.57 1.21
CA THR A 175 -23.16 -2.66 2.30
C THR A 175 -23.13 -4.04 2.97
N GLY A 176 -24.26 -4.74 3.00
CA GLY A 176 -24.37 -6.09 3.53
C GLY A 176 -25.38 -6.92 2.73
N PHE A 177 -25.05 -8.19 2.53
CA PHE A 177 -25.86 -9.14 1.79
C PHE A 177 -26.71 -9.96 2.77
N LYS A 178 -28.03 -9.76 2.75
CA LYS A 178 -28.95 -10.63 3.48
C LYS A 178 -29.05 -11.98 2.77
N ASN A 179 -29.08 -13.06 3.55
CA ASN A 179 -29.20 -14.43 3.04
C ASN A 179 -28.15 -14.78 1.95
N LEU A 180 -26.93 -14.26 2.09
CA LEU A 180 -25.83 -14.60 1.19
C LEU A 180 -25.39 -16.05 1.37
N PHE A 181 -25.39 -16.50 2.62
CA PHE A 181 -25.11 -17.88 3.03
C PHE A 181 -26.23 -18.37 3.93
N ASP A 182 -26.46 -19.68 3.95
CA ASP A 182 -27.34 -20.29 4.94
C ASP A 182 -26.74 -20.17 6.35
N LYS A 183 -27.61 -20.05 7.36
CA LYS A 183 -27.19 -19.90 8.76
C LYS A 183 -26.26 -21.04 9.20
N ASN A 184 -26.57 -22.27 8.77
CA ASN A 184 -25.82 -23.48 9.09
C ASN A 184 -24.78 -23.85 8.03
N ALA A 185 -24.54 -23.00 7.02
CA ALA A 185 -23.51 -23.23 6.03
C ALA A 185 -22.12 -23.25 6.68
N SER A 186 -21.25 -24.13 6.20
CA SER A 186 -19.85 -24.20 6.60
C SER A 186 -19.12 -22.90 6.23
N ASP A 187 -18.07 -22.57 6.98
CA ASP A 187 -17.21 -21.41 6.69
C ASP A 187 -16.53 -21.51 5.31
N HIS A 188 -16.39 -22.72 4.77
CA HIS A 188 -15.85 -22.99 3.44
C HIS A 188 -16.86 -22.88 2.31
N THR A 189 -18.15 -22.65 2.60
CA THR A 189 -19.15 -22.45 1.56
C THR A 189 -18.82 -21.20 0.75
N THR A 190 -18.88 -21.31 -0.58
CA THR A 190 -18.48 -20.25 -1.50
C THR A 190 -19.64 -19.63 -2.26
N VAL A 191 -19.54 -18.34 -2.57
CA VAL A 191 -20.41 -17.61 -3.50
C VAL A 191 -19.54 -16.91 -4.53
N THR A 192 -20.00 -16.87 -5.78
CA THR A 192 -19.32 -16.19 -6.88
C THR A 192 -19.90 -14.80 -7.10
N PHE A 193 -19.03 -13.83 -7.34
CA PHE A 193 -19.32 -12.46 -7.71
C PHE A 193 -18.75 -12.18 -9.09
N LEU A 194 -19.52 -11.54 -9.96
CA LEU A 194 -19.07 -11.11 -11.27
C LEU A 194 -18.84 -9.61 -11.28
N PHE A 195 -17.66 -9.20 -11.72
CA PHE A 195 -17.26 -7.81 -11.82
C PHE A 195 -16.81 -7.51 -13.24
N SER A 196 -16.83 -6.23 -13.61
CA SER A 196 -16.36 -5.80 -14.93
C SER A 196 -15.54 -4.53 -14.81
N ARG A 197 -14.52 -4.41 -15.65
CA ARG A 197 -13.74 -3.20 -15.84
C ARG A 197 -13.45 -2.96 -17.31
N ILE A 198 -13.32 -1.70 -17.68
CA ILE A 198 -12.81 -1.31 -18.99
C ILE A 198 -11.29 -1.28 -18.91
N ILE A 199 -10.63 -1.94 -19.86
CA ILE A 199 -9.19 -1.93 -20.01
C ILE A 199 -8.82 -1.49 -21.42
N VAL A 200 -7.58 -1.04 -21.58
CA VAL A 200 -7.06 -0.70 -22.90
C VAL A 200 -6.78 -1.99 -23.68
N ASN A 201 -7.25 -2.06 -24.92
CA ASN A 201 -7.07 -3.21 -25.79
C ASN A 201 -5.62 -3.26 -26.30
N ALA A 202 -4.75 -3.96 -25.56
CA ALA A 202 -3.34 -4.14 -25.91
C ALA A 202 -3.12 -5.00 -27.18
N LYS A 203 -4.17 -5.65 -27.71
CA LYS A 203 -4.11 -6.39 -28.98
C LYS A 203 -4.20 -5.46 -30.20
N ASN A 204 -4.53 -4.19 -29.99
CA ASN A 204 -4.51 -3.20 -31.05
C ASN A 204 -3.07 -2.69 -31.24
N GLU A 205 -2.47 -2.92 -32.41
CA GLU A 205 -1.07 -2.56 -32.70
C GLU A 205 -0.77 -1.07 -32.47
N MET A 206 -1.72 -0.17 -32.76
CA MET A 206 -1.53 1.26 -32.51
C MET A 206 -1.44 1.59 -31.01
N VAL A 207 -2.24 0.90 -30.19
CA VAL A 207 -2.21 1.04 -28.74
C VAL A 207 -0.93 0.46 -28.17
N LEU A 208 -0.55 -0.73 -28.63
CA LEU A 208 0.67 -1.42 -28.20
C LEU A 208 1.90 -0.56 -28.50
N ASN A 209 2.00 -0.02 -29.71
CA ASN A 209 3.10 0.85 -30.11
C ASN A 209 3.14 2.14 -29.27
N ARG A 210 1.99 2.80 -29.02
CA ARG A 210 1.95 3.98 -28.13
C ARG A 210 2.28 3.65 -26.67
N MET A 211 1.88 2.49 -26.17
CA MET A 211 2.24 2.04 -24.82
C MET A 211 3.74 1.78 -24.72
N LEU A 212 4.33 1.14 -25.73
CA LEU A 212 5.77 0.93 -25.82
C LEU A 212 6.52 2.26 -25.93
N ASP A 213 6.02 3.22 -26.70
CA ASP A 213 6.60 4.56 -26.82
C ASP A 213 6.54 5.34 -25.49
N ASN A 214 5.44 5.25 -24.74
CA ASN A 214 5.33 5.89 -23.42
C ASN A 214 6.23 5.25 -22.36
N ILE A 215 6.46 3.93 -22.44
CA ILE A 215 7.36 3.21 -21.52
C ILE A 215 8.82 3.47 -21.91
N ALA A 216 9.13 3.53 -23.21
CA ALA A 216 10.47 3.76 -23.72
C ALA A 216 10.86 5.26 -23.74
N GLY A 217 9.90 6.18 -23.71
CA GLY A 217 10.11 7.62 -23.79
C GLY A 217 11.07 8.17 -22.72
N PRO A 218 10.88 7.84 -21.43
CA PRO A 218 11.84 8.23 -20.38
C PRO A 218 13.24 7.65 -20.63
N THR A 219 13.33 6.41 -21.10
CA THR A 219 14.60 5.73 -21.39
C THR A 219 15.30 6.32 -22.62
N GLN A 220 14.56 6.67 -23.67
CA GLN A 220 15.07 7.32 -24.88
C GLN A 220 15.49 8.78 -24.61
N ALA A 221 14.81 9.47 -23.69
CA ALA A 221 15.20 10.81 -23.26
C ALA A 221 16.51 10.80 -22.45
N LEU A 222 16.76 9.74 -21.67
CA LEU A 222 17.96 9.58 -20.84
C LEU A 222 19.17 9.02 -21.61
N PHE A 223 18.95 8.16 -22.61
CA PHE A 223 20.04 7.42 -23.29
C PHE A 223 20.12 7.67 -24.81
N GLY A 224 19.30 8.58 -25.35
CA GLY A 224 19.20 8.86 -26.78
C GLY A 224 18.35 7.86 -27.56
N SER A 225 17.99 8.22 -28.79
CA SER A 225 17.20 7.37 -29.68
C SER A 225 18.02 6.17 -30.15
N ALA A 226 17.99 5.07 -29.40
CA ALA A 226 18.45 3.79 -29.92
C ALA A 226 17.44 3.32 -30.99
N PRO A 227 17.91 2.83 -32.16
CA PRO A 227 17.01 2.24 -33.13
C PRO A 227 16.29 1.05 -32.49
N VAL A 228 14.97 0.97 -32.75
CA VAL A 228 13.98 0.03 -32.19
C VAL A 228 14.41 -1.46 -32.23
N ALA A 229 15.45 -1.80 -33.00
CA ALA A 229 16.04 -3.13 -33.06
C ALA A 229 16.66 -3.62 -31.73
N ALA A 230 17.11 -2.72 -30.84
CA ALA A 230 17.85 -3.11 -29.63
C ALA A 230 17.01 -3.80 -28.54
N ILE A 231 15.68 -3.68 -28.57
CA ILE A 231 14.79 -4.32 -27.57
C ILE A 231 14.35 -5.74 -28.03
N SER A 232 14.50 -6.08 -29.32
CA SER A 232 14.03 -7.34 -29.90
C SER A 232 15.03 -8.51 -29.89
N GLY A 233 16.22 -8.34 -29.31
CA GLY A 233 17.17 -9.45 -29.12
C GLY A 233 17.72 -10.08 -30.41
N ARG A 234 17.90 -9.30 -31.48
CA ARG A 234 18.66 -9.75 -32.66
C ARG A 234 20.08 -9.18 -32.61
N THR A 235 21.02 -10.02 -32.16
CA THR A 235 22.46 -9.79 -32.29
C THR A 235 22.87 -9.96 -33.75
N ASP A 236 23.38 -8.90 -34.36
CA ASP A 236 24.43 -9.00 -35.38
C ASP A 236 25.29 -7.72 -35.34
N THR A 237 26.52 -7.94 -34.86
CA THR A 237 27.77 -7.20 -35.07
C THR A 237 27.72 -5.73 -35.53
N ALA A 238 28.16 -4.79 -34.68
CA ALA A 238 29.13 -3.76 -35.06
C ALA A 238 29.59 -2.95 -33.82
N GLU A 239 30.89 -2.73 -33.74
CA GLU A 239 31.64 -1.99 -32.72
C GLU A 239 31.18 -0.54 -32.57
N LEU A 240 31.16 -0.01 -31.34
CA LEU A 240 31.02 1.43 -31.07
C LEU A 240 32.34 1.98 -30.51
N PRO A 241 32.89 3.08 -31.08
CA PRO A 241 34.06 3.74 -30.52
C PRO A 241 33.67 4.72 -29.40
N MET A 242 34.48 4.75 -28.33
CA MET A 242 34.44 5.75 -27.28
C MET A 242 34.74 7.16 -27.82
N ARG A 243 34.05 8.18 -27.30
CA ARG A 243 34.56 9.56 -27.27
C ARG A 243 34.27 10.24 -25.94
N ASN A 244 35.35 10.62 -25.27
CA ASN A 244 35.41 11.55 -24.15
C ASN A 244 35.20 13.00 -24.63
N ALA A 245 34.53 13.83 -23.83
CA ALA A 245 34.88 15.24 -23.60
C ALA A 245 34.12 15.83 -22.39
N THR A 246 34.85 16.37 -21.43
CA THR A 246 34.45 17.31 -20.35
C THR A 246 34.89 18.74 -20.74
N PRO A 247 34.66 19.81 -19.94
CA PRO A 247 33.39 20.47 -19.58
C PRO A 247 33.43 22.00 -19.89
N ALA A 248 32.33 22.74 -19.74
CA ALA A 248 32.35 24.23 -19.67
C ALA A 248 31.17 24.75 -18.83
N GLY A 249 31.45 25.71 -17.94
CA GLY A 249 30.52 26.32 -16.99
C GLY A 249 30.06 27.75 -17.33
N ASP A 250 29.31 28.31 -16.38
CA ASP A 250 28.84 29.70 -16.16
C ASP A 250 27.63 30.14 -17.02
N ASP A 251 26.58 30.83 -16.56
CA ASP A 251 26.09 31.33 -15.25
C ASP A 251 24.64 31.79 -15.48
N PHE A 252 23.68 31.46 -14.60
CA PHE A 252 22.40 32.18 -14.46
C PHE A 252 21.80 31.87 -13.08
N ASP A 253 22.05 32.76 -12.12
CA ASP A 253 21.35 32.86 -10.84
C ASP A 253 20.06 33.66 -11.03
N ASP A 254 18.91 33.07 -10.67
CA ASP A 254 17.77 33.71 -9.98
C ASP A 254 16.54 32.77 -9.98
N PHE A 255 16.50 31.83 -9.04
CA PHE A 255 15.26 31.19 -8.58
C PHE A 255 15.35 31.01 -7.05
N PRO A 256 14.23 31.12 -6.31
CA PRO A 256 14.25 31.09 -4.85
C PRO A 256 14.71 29.72 -4.35
N ALA A 257 15.55 29.76 -3.31
CA ALA A 257 16.21 28.64 -2.68
C ALA A 257 15.37 27.35 -2.57
N ASP A 258 15.92 26.24 -3.07
CA ASP A 258 15.48 24.90 -2.70
C ASP A 258 15.55 24.71 -1.18
N PRO A 259 14.65 23.89 -0.59
CA PRO A 259 14.75 23.51 0.82
C PRO A 259 16.08 22.73 1.07
N PRO A 260 16.60 22.74 2.31
CA PRO A 260 17.95 22.28 2.60
C PRO A 260 18.15 20.79 2.25
N ALA A 261 19.30 20.48 1.66
CA ALA A 261 19.73 19.15 1.19
C ALA A 261 19.83 18.06 2.29
N ASP A 262 19.58 18.42 3.56
CA ASP A 262 19.62 17.50 4.69
C ASP A 262 18.38 16.58 4.74
N ASP A 263 17.23 17.03 4.24
CA ASP A 263 15.97 16.25 4.29
C ASP A 263 15.96 15.08 3.30
N GLU A 264 16.54 15.26 2.11
CA GLU A 264 16.47 14.23 1.07
C GLU A 264 17.37 13.03 1.37
N ARG A 265 18.52 13.26 2.02
CA ARG A 265 19.43 12.20 2.44
C ARG A 265 18.88 11.40 3.62
N VAL A 266 18.29 12.07 4.60
CA VAL A 266 17.61 11.42 5.73
C VAL A 266 16.40 10.63 5.23
N ALA A 267 15.62 11.18 4.29
CA ALA A 267 14.51 10.46 3.67
C ALA A 267 14.94 9.18 2.94
N ARG A 268 16.08 9.21 2.22
CA ARG A 268 16.65 8.02 1.58
C ARG A 268 17.11 6.97 2.60
N LEU A 269 17.70 7.39 3.72
CA LEU A 269 18.08 6.49 4.82
C LEU A 269 16.87 5.86 5.50
N VAL A 270 15.81 6.63 5.76
CA VAL A 270 14.53 6.14 6.30
C VAL A 270 13.85 5.16 5.32
N ALA A 271 13.93 5.42 4.02
CA ALA A 271 13.42 4.52 2.99
C ALA A 271 14.20 3.19 2.95
N ALA A 272 15.54 3.23 3.02
CA ALA A 272 16.38 2.03 3.08
C ALA A 272 16.12 1.20 4.36
N ILE A 273 15.83 1.85 5.49
CA ILE A 273 15.46 1.17 6.76
C ILE A 273 14.07 0.53 6.64
N SER A 274 13.16 1.17 5.92
CA SER A 274 11.83 0.60 5.64
C SER A 274 11.94 -0.65 4.78
N GLU A 275 12.87 -0.71 3.82
CA GLU A 275 13.22 -1.95 3.13
C GLU A 275 13.85 -2.99 4.06
N TRP A 276 14.62 -2.58 5.08
CA TRP A 276 15.19 -3.48 6.09
C TRP A 276 14.20 -4.01 7.13
N THR A 277 13.02 -3.41 7.30
CA THR A 277 11.94 -4.01 8.12
C THR A 277 11.41 -5.33 7.54
N LEU A 278 11.90 -5.73 6.36
CA LEU A 278 11.73 -7.04 5.75
C LEU A 278 12.80 -8.08 6.17
N SER A 279 13.74 -7.72 7.06
CA SER A 279 14.71 -8.63 7.69
C SER A 279 14.18 -9.19 9.02
N ASP A 280 14.41 -10.49 9.28
CA ASP A 280 13.80 -11.30 10.34
C ASP A 280 14.13 -10.88 11.81
N ASP A 281 14.99 -9.90 12.05
CA ASP A 281 15.39 -9.51 13.42
C ASP A 281 14.71 -8.22 13.90
N GLN A 282 13.47 -8.40 14.39
CA GLN A 282 12.62 -7.33 14.95
C GLN A 282 13.27 -6.50 16.06
N ARG A 283 14.34 -6.98 16.69
CA ARG A 283 15.06 -6.25 17.76
C ARG A 283 15.85 -5.08 17.20
N ILE A 284 16.51 -5.29 16.06
CA ILE A 284 17.31 -4.27 15.36
C ILE A 284 16.39 -3.18 14.84
N ALA A 285 15.27 -3.56 14.23
CA ALA A 285 14.26 -2.62 13.72
C ALA A 285 13.68 -1.72 14.84
N LYS A 286 13.34 -2.29 16.00
CA LYS A 286 12.85 -1.51 17.15
C LYS A 286 13.90 -0.56 17.72
N ARG A 287 15.18 -0.94 17.71
CA ARG A 287 16.26 -0.09 18.22
C ARG A 287 16.63 1.03 17.25
N ALA A 288 16.63 0.76 15.94
CA ALA A 288 16.80 1.77 14.91
C ALA A 288 15.70 2.84 15.00
N GLN A 289 14.44 2.41 15.16
CA GLN A 289 13.32 3.33 15.37
C GLN A 289 13.51 4.20 16.62
N ALA A 290 13.94 3.60 17.74
CA ALA A 290 14.20 4.36 18.97
C ALA A 290 15.35 5.37 18.88
N ILE A 291 16.32 5.18 17.97
CA ILE A 291 17.40 6.15 17.70
C ILE A 291 16.89 7.29 16.82
N ILE A 292 16.07 6.97 15.81
CA ILE A 292 15.38 7.94 14.97
C ILE A 292 14.48 8.85 15.81
N ASP A 293 13.66 8.26 16.68
CA ASP A 293 12.75 8.98 17.57
C ASP A 293 13.49 9.85 18.62
N ARG A 294 14.75 9.53 18.93
CA ARG A 294 15.62 10.34 19.82
C ARG A 294 16.39 11.44 19.07
N GLY A 295 16.52 11.33 17.75
CA GLY A 295 17.54 11.99 16.95
C GLY A 295 17.04 12.98 15.90
N GLU A 296 15.76 13.38 15.93
CA GLU A 296 15.20 14.41 15.02
C GLU A 296 15.91 15.78 15.08
N SER A 297 17.00 15.95 15.85
CA SER A 297 17.71 17.22 16.01
C SER A 297 19.24 17.18 15.84
N ASN A 298 19.88 16.04 15.58
CA ASN A 298 21.34 16.02 15.37
C ASN A 298 21.80 14.98 14.31
N PRO A 299 21.92 15.38 13.03
CA PRO A 299 22.30 14.53 11.91
C PRO A 299 23.65 13.80 12.10
N ASP A 300 24.59 14.44 12.80
CA ASP A 300 25.95 13.92 13.02
C ASP A 300 26.00 12.64 13.88
N VAL A 301 24.91 12.34 14.61
CA VAL A 301 24.76 11.14 15.45
C VAL A 301 23.95 10.06 14.74
N LEU A 302 22.94 10.50 13.98
CA LEU A 302 21.99 9.63 13.30
C LEU A 302 22.70 8.81 12.20
N GLU A 303 23.52 9.48 11.41
CA GLU A 303 24.21 8.89 10.28
C GLU A 303 25.18 7.75 10.67
N PRO A 304 26.14 7.94 11.60
CA PRO A 304 27.05 6.85 11.99
C PRO A 304 26.34 5.71 12.74
N SER A 305 25.28 5.99 13.50
CA SER A 305 24.50 4.97 14.23
C SER A 305 23.72 4.07 13.27
N LEU A 306 23.11 4.66 12.23
CA LEU A 306 22.37 3.91 11.21
C LEU A 306 23.32 3.15 10.27
N ALA A 307 24.46 3.74 9.90
CA ALA A 307 25.48 3.05 9.11
C ALA A 307 26.06 1.81 9.82
N LEU A 308 26.27 1.88 11.14
CA LEU A 308 26.73 0.75 11.97
C LEU A 308 25.69 -0.38 11.99
N LEU A 309 24.40 -0.06 12.11
CA LEU A 309 23.31 -1.04 12.09
C LEU A 309 23.16 -1.71 10.71
N CYS A 310 23.30 -0.95 9.62
CA CYS A 310 23.32 -1.47 8.25
C CYS A 310 24.55 -2.32 7.93
N TYR A 311 25.73 -1.99 8.49
CA TYR A 311 26.95 -2.79 8.32
C TYR A 311 26.84 -4.18 9.00
N LEU A 312 26.09 -4.29 10.09
CA LEU A 312 26.09 -5.46 10.98
C LEU A 312 24.86 -6.35 10.88
N GLY A 313 23.75 -5.90 10.28
CA GLY A 313 22.65 -6.80 9.92
C GLY A 313 23.00 -7.80 8.80
N ASN A 314 24.10 -7.55 8.07
CA ASN A 314 24.68 -8.49 7.11
C ASN A 314 25.69 -9.48 7.73
N GLY A 315 26.06 -9.31 9.01
CA GLY A 315 26.99 -10.19 9.74
C GLY A 315 26.28 -10.92 10.88
N GLY A 316 26.31 -12.26 10.87
CA GLY A 316 25.54 -13.15 11.75
C GLY A 316 25.35 -12.76 13.23
N ARG A 317 24.30 -13.35 13.86
CA ARG A 317 23.72 -13.09 15.20
C ARG A 317 24.66 -12.64 16.34
N THR A 318 25.90 -13.11 16.39
CA THR A 318 26.86 -12.75 17.44
C THR A 318 27.31 -11.29 17.33
N GLY A 319 27.41 -10.74 16.12
CA GLY A 319 27.75 -9.34 15.88
C GLY A 319 26.65 -8.39 16.37
N ALA A 320 25.38 -8.73 16.12
CA ALA A 320 24.23 -7.92 16.49
C ALA A 320 24.13 -7.63 18.00
N ASN A 321 24.45 -8.62 18.86
CA ASN A 321 24.37 -8.44 20.32
C ASN A 321 25.48 -7.52 20.85
N VAL A 322 26.71 -7.62 20.33
CA VAL A 322 27.82 -6.74 20.71
C VAL A 322 27.51 -5.28 20.31
N CYS A 323 26.79 -5.07 19.21
CA CYS A 323 26.41 -3.75 18.71
C CYS A 323 25.30 -3.08 19.53
N ILE A 324 24.30 -3.84 19.95
CA ILE A 324 23.27 -3.33 20.87
C ILE A 324 23.92 -2.88 22.17
N GLN A 325 24.87 -3.67 22.68
CA GLN A 325 25.60 -3.36 23.91
C GLN A 325 26.51 -2.13 23.77
N ALA A 326 27.24 -1.99 22.66
CA ALA A 326 28.06 -0.81 22.39
C ALA A 326 27.23 0.49 22.20
N LEU A 327 26.03 0.39 21.63
CA LEU A 327 25.08 1.50 21.50
C LEU A 327 24.39 1.86 22.83
N ASP A 328 24.33 0.92 23.77
CA ASP A 328 23.83 1.17 25.13
C ASP A 328 24.93 1.78 26.03
N ASP A 329 26.21 1.44 25.80
CA ASP A 329 27.34 1.85 26.64
C ASP A 329 27.94 3.24 26.28
N ALA A 330 27.71 3.78 25.07
CA ALA A 330 28.29 5.07 24.66
C ALA A 330 27.28 5.95 23.88
N PRO A 331 26.65 6.95 24.53
CA PRO A 331 25.72 7.88 23.89
C PRO A 331 26.39 9.04 23.13
N ASP A 332 27.72 9.10 23.05
CA ASP A 332 28.46 10.25 22.51
C ASP A 332 29.16 9.97 21.17
N VAL A 333 29.06 10.92 20.25
CA VAL A 333 29.33 10.82 18.80
C VAL A 333 30.77 10.45 18.48
N ALA A 334 31.70 10.91 19.31
CA ALA A 334 33.13 10.66 19.14
C ALA A 334 33.50 9.18 19.33
N ASN A 335 32.81 8.48 20.23
CA ASN A 335 33.05 7.05 20.50
C ASN A 335 32.49 6.15 19.38
N LEU A 336 31.39 6.55 18.75
CA LEU A 336 30.81 5.85 17.60
C LEU A 336 31.70 5.91 16.36
N LYS A 337 32.25 7.10 16.04
CA LYS A 337 33.20 7.26 14.91
C LYS A 337 34.47 6.42 15.10
N ALA A 338 35.03 6.41 16.32
CA ALA A 338 36.21 5.60 16.64
C ALA A 338 35.94 4.09 16.54
N LEU A 339 34.72 3.64 16.89
CA LEU A 339 34.31 2.24 16.78
C LEU A 339 34.19 1.80 15.32
N VAL A 340 33.59 2.64 14.47
CA VAL A 340 33.47 2.40 13.01
C VAL A 340 34.85 2.30 12.36
N GLU A 341 35.78 3.19 12.67
CA GLU A 341 37.15 3.12 12.15
C GLU A 341 37.90 1.86 12.59
N LYS A 342 37.73 1.45 13.85
CA LYS A 342 38.38 0.25 14.41
C LYS A 342 37.89 -1.03 13.73
N VAL A 343 36.59 -1.09 13.40
CA VAL A 343 35.97 -2.20 12.68
C VAL A 343 36.38 -2.22 11.21
N ASN A 344 36.48 -1.05 10.56
CA ASN A 344 36.95 -0.96 9.17
C ASN A 344 38.43 -1.36 9.04
N LYS A 345 39.27 -1.02 10.01
CA LYS A 345 40.67 -1.50 10.06
C LYS A 345 40.77 -3.02 10.23
N ALA A 346 39.89 -3.65 11.00
CA ALA A 346 39.88 -5.10 11.18
C ALA A 346 39.43 -5.89 9.93
N LYS A 347 38.88 -5.21 8.91
CA LYS A 347 38.48 -5.81 7.63
C LYS A 347 39.58 -5.74 6.56
N ALA A 348 40.54 -4.84 6.74
CA ALA A 348 41.66 -4.61 5.82
C ALA A 348 42.89 -5.46 6.15
N SER A 349 42.86 -6.23 7.23
CA SER A 349 43.88 -7.18 7.69
C SER A 349 43.40 -8.61 7.50
#